data_AF-A0A943AXX4-F1
#
_entry.id   AF-A0A943AXX4-F1
#
_cell.length_a   1.000
_cell.length_b   1.000
_cell.length_c   1.000
_cell.angle_alpha   90.00
_cell.angle_beta   90.00
_cell.angle_gamma   90.00
#
_symmetry.space_group_name_H-M   'P 1'
#
loop_
_entity.id
_entity.type
_entity.pdbx_description
1 polymer ?
#
loop_
_entity_poly.entity_id
_entity_poly.type
_entity_poly.pdbx_seq_one_letter_code
_entity_poly.pdbx_strand_id
1 'polypeptide(L)' 'EYLTHNSQDFHAHMGYRLVGAFDRCAQKFGRWYDMCWMELVLAERTPNQPKPTWFPDLPKPAI' A
#
# COMPACT_ATOMS: atom_id res chain seq x y z
N GLU A 1 16.41 14.64 11.71
CA GLU A 1 16.08 13.24 11.39
C GLU A 1 15.29 13.23 10.08
N TYR A 2 15.65 12.41 9.09
CA TYR A 2 15.05 12.49 7.75
C TYR A 2 13.79 11.62 7.56
N LEU A 3 13.60 10.59 8.39
CA LEU A 3 12.43 9.70 8.35
C LEU A 3 12.07 9.30 9.79
N THR A 4 10.77 9.33 10.11
CA THR A 4 10.19 8.76 11.34
C THR A 4 9.17 7.69 10.96
N HIS A 5 8.58 7.00 11.94
CA HIS A 5 7.49 6.04 11.69
C HIS A 5 6.13 6.68 11.38
N ASN A 6 6.03 8.01 11.24
CA ASN A 6 4.74 8.69 11.04
C ASN A 6 3.93 8.15 9.85
N SER A 7 4.60 7.81 8.74
CA SER A 7 3.91 7.22 7.58
C SER A 7 3.36 5.84 7.91
N GLN A 8 4.15 4.99 8.59
CA GLN A 8 3.73 3.66 9.00
C GLN A 8 2.54 3.72 9.95
N ASP A 9 2.59 4.60 10.96
CA ASP A 9 1.53 4.77 11.95
C ASP A 9 0.24 5.31 11.31
N PHE A 10 0.36 6.25 10.37
CA PHE A 10 -0.76 6.75 9.59
C PHE A 10 -1.46 5.64 8.79
N HIS A 11 -0.69 4.81 8.08
CA HIS A 11 -1.25 3.70 7.31
C HIS A 11 -1.86 2.64 8.24
N ALA A 12 -1.23 2.35 9.39
CA ALA A 12 -1.81 1.45 10.39
C ALA A 12 -3.17 1.96 10.89
N HIS A 13 -3.32 3.26 11.14
CA HIS A 13 -4.59 3.87 11.53
C HIS A 13 -5.67 3.75 10.43
N MET A 14 -5.29 3.74 9.16
CA MET A 14 -6.19 3.49 8.03
C MET A 14 -6.50 2.00 7.78
N GLY A 15 -6.02 1.09 8.64
CA GLY A 15 -6.28 -0.35 8.53
C GLY A 15 -5.26 -1.12 7.69
N TYR A 16 -4.13 -0.51 7.32
CA TYR A 16 -3.04 -1.26 6.69
C TYR A 16 -2.32 -2.15 7.72
N ARG A 17 -1.85 -3.32 7.30
CA ARG A 17 -0.99 -4.19 8.10
C ARG A 17 0.41 -4.30 7.51
N LEU A 18 1.43 -4.40 8.36
CA LEU A 18 2.79 -4.70 7.92
C LEU A 18 2.83 -6.12 7.31
N VAL A 19 3.44 -6.26 6.13
CA VAL A 19 3.58 -7.54 5.41
C VAL A 19 5.01 -7.87 5.00
N GLY A 20 5.92 -6.91 5.14
CA GLY A 20 7.35 -7.13 4.91
C GLY A 20 8.20 -6.01 5.47
N ALA A 21 9.39 -6.36 5.93
CA ALA A 21 10.42 -5.42 6.34
C ALA A 21 11.76 -5.91 5.77
N PHE A 22 12.55 -4.98 5.25
CA PHE A 22 13.85 -5.23 4.67
C PHE A 22 14.87 -4.29 5.31
N ASP A 23 15.85 -4.87 6.00
CA ASP A 23 16.80 -4.10 6.79
C ASP A 23 17.92 -3.55 5.91
N ARG A 24 18.21 -2.25 6.05
CA ARG A 24 19.31 -1.52 5.40
C ARG A 24 19.43 -1.81 3.90
N CYS A 25 18.30 -1.92 3.22
CA CYS A 25 18.25 -2.34 1.82
C CYS A 25 18.37 -1.19 0.82
N ALA A 26 18.21 0.07 1.27
CA ALA A 26 18.21 1.24 0.39
C ALA A 26 19.23 2.28 0.87
N GLN A 27 20.09 2.76 -0.04
CA GLN A 27 21.03 3.84 0.27
C GLN A 27 20.53 5.17 -0.32
N LYS A 28 20.47 6.22 0.50
CA LYS A 28 20.17 7.58 0.06
C LYS A 28 20.85 8.60 0.97
N PHE A 29 21.36 9.71 0.42
CA PHE A 29 22.01 10.77 1.21
C PHE A 29 23.10 10.25 2.18
N GLY A 30 23.90 9.27 1.74
CA GLY A 30 24.97 8.69 2.55
C GLY A 30 24.50 7.84 3.74
N ARG A 31 23.23 7.41 3.77
CA ARG A 31 22.65 6.58 4.82
C ARG A 31 21.95 5.36 4.24
N TRP A 32 22.02 4.24 4.95
CA TRP A 32 21.21 3.05 4.69
C TRP A 32 19.89 3.13 5.45
N TYR A 33 18.80 2.80 4.78
CA TYR A 33 17.45 2.82 5.32
C TYR A 33 16.83 1.43 5.22
N ASP A 34 15.98 1.14 6.19
CA ASP A 34 15.06 0.02 6.14
C ASP A 34 13.88 0.37 5.23
N MET A 35 13.23 -0.64 4.66
CA MET A 35 12.02 -0.49 3.86
C MET A 35 10.93 -1.40 4.39
N CYS A 36 9.75 -0.83 4.64
CA CYS A 36 8.56 -1.60 5.00
C CYS A 36 7.60 -1.71 3.82
N TRP A 37 6.84 -2.80 3.79
CA TRP A 37 5.70 -3.02 2.92
C TRP A 37 4.47 -3.21 3.79
N MET A 38 3.42 -2.44 3.51
CA MET A 38 2.14 -2.56 4.20
C MET A 38 1.03 -2.86 3.18
N GLU A 39 0.03 -3.64 3.57
CA GLU A 39 -1.12 -3.95 2.71
C GLU A 39 -2.43 -3.46 3.33
N LEU A 40 -3.35 -3.01 2.47
CA LEU A 40 -4.76 -2.84 2.78
C LEU A 40 -5.57 -3.74 1.84
N VAL A 41 -6.44 -4.59 2.40
CA VAL A 41 -7.31 -5.46 1.62
C VAL A 41 -8.61 -4.72 1.32
N LEU A 42 -8.81 -4.32 0.06
CA LEU A 42 -9.98 -3.54 -0.36
C LEU A 42 -11.23 -4.38 -0.62
N ALA A 43 -11.06 -5.68 -0.85
CA ALA A 43 -12.14 -6.64 -1.08
C ALA A 43 -11.69 -8.05 -0.69
N GLU A 44 -12.65 -8.91 -0.35
CA GLU A 44 -12.37 -10.31 -0.04
C GLU A 44 -11.69 -11.02 -1.22
N ARG A 45 -10.66 -11.82 -0.93
CA ARG A 45 -9.97 -12.63 -1.94
C ARG A 45 -10.76 -13.90 -2.19
N THR A 46 -11.42 -14.00 -3.34
CA THR A 46 -12.20 -15.18 -3.75
C THR A 46 -11.48 -15.97 -4.86
N PRO A 47 -11.68 -17.30 -4.98
CA PRO A 47 -11.06 -18.11 -6.03
C PRO A 47 -11.42 -17.67 -7.45
N ASN A 48 -12.63 -17.12 -7.62
CA ASN A 48 -13.17 -16.64 -8.90
C ASN A 48 -13.44 -15.14 -8.84
N GLN A 49 -12.40 -14.32 -8.61
CA GLN A 49 -12.55 -12.87 -8.64
C GLN A 49 -13.16 -12.42 -9.97
N PRO A 50 -14.19 -11.54 -9.96
CA PRO A 50 -14.75 -11.01 -11.19
C PRO A 50 -13.69 -10.18 -11.92
N LYS A 51 -13.78 -10.18 -13.25
CA LYS A 51 -12.93 -9.31 -14.06
C LYS A 51 -13.26 -7.85 -13.73
N PRO A 52 -12.27 -6.97 -13.61
CA PRO A 52 -12.54 -5.55 -13.45
C PRO A 52 -13.28 -5.02 -14.68
N THR A 53 -14.18 -4.07 -14.46
CA THR A 53 -14.70 -3.22 -15.54
C THR A 53 -13.64 -2.19 -15.87
N TRP A 54 -13.19 -2.14 -17.12
CA TRP A 54 -12.23 -1.13 -17.54
C TRP A 54 -12.89 0.25 -17.57
N PHE A 55 -12.09 1.29 -17.37
CA PHE A 55 -12.58 2.67 -17.30
C PHE A 55 -13.52 3.08 -18.46
N PRO A 56 -13.27 2.72 -19.73
CA PRO A 56 -14.17 3.07 -20.84
C PRO A 56 -15.58 2.47 -20.73
N ASP A 57 -15.71 1.34 -20.02
CA ASP A 57 -16.95 0.56 -19.90
C ASP A 57 -17.70 0.86 -18.59
N LEU A 58 -17.18 1.77 -17.75
CA LEU A 58 -17.87 2.16 -16.53
C LEU A 58 -19.20 2.86 -16.88
N PRO A 59 -20.27 2.60 -16.10
CA PRO A 59 -21.51 3.32 -16.28
C PRO A 59 -21.26 4.82 -16.10
N LYS A 60 -21.71 5.60 -17.09
CA LYS A 60 -21.62 7.06 -16.99
C LYS A 60 -22.50 7.51 -15.82
N PRO A 61 -21.98 8.37 -14.92
CA PRO A 61 -22.80 8.87 -13.82
C PRO A 61 -24.05 9.53 -14.40
N ALA A 62 -25.20 9.20 -13.82
CA ALA A 62 -26.43 9.96 -14.05
C ALA A 62 -26.21 11.33 -13.42
N ILE A 63 -26.14 12.36 -14.26
CA ILE A 63 -26.09 13.76 -13.83
C ILE A 63 -27.45 14.15 -13.26
#